data_AF-A0A1H7UVC0-F1
#
_entry.id   AF-A0A1H7UVC0-F1
#
_cell.length_a   1.000
_cell.length_b   1.000
_cell.length_c   1.000
_cell.angle_alpha   90.00
_cell.angle_beta   90.00
_cell.angle_gamma   90.00
#
_symmetry.space_group_name_H-M   'P 1'
#
loop_
_entity.id
_entity.type
_entity.pdbx_description
1 polymer ?
#
loop_
_entity_poly.entity_id
_entity_poly.type
_entity_poly.pdbx_seq_one_letter_code
_entity_poly.pdbx_strand_id
1 'polypeptide(L)'
;MSYDDGYQQGYYDGKSAKRTAENTSAFINMLFAFLLLFLQFLYYCIIFSGSLILSHLLLKSLGVTDKTGTWEYLLYLFGVGYIMVCLIFFIKGIMIQYRIAQNKIWIPLFILCLSVVCLIPIVLFRLLIYDWFFRSYDLKSASPLLWPTIVSWLLATILGAIVYRKYRLTEDYVINLAAWSYILGIKAGRKLNK
;
A
#
# COMPACT_ATOMS: atom_id res chain seq x y z
N MET A 1 1.94 -62.71 33.55
CA MET A 1 0.90 -62.14 32.66
C MET A 1 0.85 -60.64 32.92
N SER A 2 1.48 -59.83 32.04
CA SER A 2 1.31 -58.37 32.03
C SER A 2 0.64 -58.02 30.70
N TYR A 3 -0.69 -57.99 30.70
CA TYR A 3 -1.51 -57.59 29.55
C TYR A 3 -1.87 -56.09 29.60
N ASP A 4 -1.43 -55.37 30.63
CA ASP A 4 -1.80 -53.97 30.91
C ASP A 4 -0.86 -52.95 30.23
N ASP A 5 0.39 -53.33 29.98
CA ASP A 5 1.42 -52.40 29.49
C ASP A 5 1.13 -51.89 28.06
N GLY A 6 0.60 -52.75 27.18
CA GLY A 6 0.28 -52.38 25.79
C GLY A 6 -0.94 -51.46 25.67
N TYR A 7 -1.93 -51.62 26.56
CA TYR A 7 -3.14 -50.78 26.54
C TYR A 7 -2.85 -49.38 27.11
N GLN A 8 -2.07 -49.30 28.19
CA GLN A 8 -1.63 -48.02 28.72
C GLN A 8 -0.77 -47.27 27.70
N GLN A 9 0.17 -47.94 27.05
CA GLN A 9 1.04 -47.30 26.05
C GLN A 9 0.25 -46.76 24.84
N GLY A 10 -0.68 -47.54 24.29
CA GLY A 10 -1.56 -47.08 23.21
C GLY A 10 -2.49 -45.91 23.62
N TYR A 11 -2.95 -45.86 24.87
CA TYR A 11 -3.75 -44.76 25.39
C TYR A 11 -2.94 -43.46 25.51
N TYR A 12 -1.71 -43.52 26.02
CA TYR A 12 -0.83 -42.36 26.12
C TYR A 12 -0.34 -41.87 24.75
N ASP A 13 -0.05 -42.79 23.82
CA ASP A 13 0.33 -42.45 22.44
C ASP A 13 -0.83 -41.81 21.66
N GLY A 14 -2.07 -42.29 21.84
CA GLY A 14 -3.24 -41.65 21.25
C GLY A 14 -3.50 -40.24 21.79
N LYS A 15 -3.24 -40.00 23.09
CA LYS A 15 -3.41 -38.70 23.73
C LYS A 15 -2.29 -37.71 23.36
N SER A 16 -1.06 -38.20 23.22
CA SER A 16 0.08 -37.38 22.74
C SER A 16 -0.07 -37.05 21.25
N ALA A 17 -0.52 -37.99 20.41
CA ALA A 17 -0.81 -37.73 19.00
C ALA A 17 -1.93 -36.70 18.80
N LYS A 18 -3.02 -36.78 19.59
CA LYS A 18 -4.10 -35.77 19.56
C LYS A 18 -3.61 -34.38 19.98
N ARG A 19 -2.82 -34.28 21.06
CA ARG A 19 -2.24 -33.00 21.51
C ARG A 19 -1.26 -32.44 20.48
N THR A 20 -0.43 -33.28 19.86
CA THR A 20 0.50 -32.84 18.81
C THR A 20 -0.26 -32.37 17.58
N ALA A 21 -1.35 -33.04 17.17
CA ALA A 21 -2.20 -32.62 16.07
C ALA A 21 -2.96 -31.30 16.37
N GLU A 22 -3.47 -31.13 17.59
CA GLU A 22 -4.10 -29.87 18.04
C GLU A 22 -3.08 -28.72 18.08
N ASN A 23 -1.89 -28.95 18.63
CA ASN A 23 -0.82 -27.94 18.65
C ASN A 23 -0.32 -27.59 17.24
N THR A 24 -0.24 -28.57 16.34
CA THR A 24 0.17 -28.35 14.95
C THR A 24 -0.88 -27.55 14.19
N SER A 25 -2.17 -27.87 14.35
CA SER A 25 -3.25 -27.12 13.70
C SER A 25 -3.38 -25.69 14.25
N ALA A 26 -3.18 -25.49 15.56
CA ALA A 26 -3.10 -24.16 16.16
C ALA A 26 -1.92 -23.34 15.61
N PHE A 27 -0.74 -23.95 15.47
CA PHE A 27 0.44 -23.29 14.89
C PHE A 27 0.23 -22.91 13.42
N ILE A 28 -0.34 -23.81 12.60
CA ILE A 28 -0.66 -23.53 11.19
C ILE A 28 -1.66 -22.37 11.09
N ASN A 29 -2.70 -22.36 11.93
CA ASN A 29 -3.68 -21.27 11.95
C ASN A 29 -3.05 -19.94 12.37
N MET A 30 -2.16 -19.94 13.35
CA MET A 30 -1.42 -18.75 13.77
C MET A 30 -0.50 -18.24 12.66
N LEU A 31 0.23 -19.13 11.97
CA LEU A 31 1.10 -18.77 10.86
C LEU A 31 0.29 -18.21 9.68
N PHE A 32 -0.86 -18.81 9.37
CA PHE A 32 -1.76 -18.30 8.33
C PHE A 32 -2.34 -16.92 8.70
N ALA A 33 -2.77 -16.73 9.95
CA ALA A 33 -3.22 -15.43 10.43
C ALA A 33 -2.11 -14.36 10.35
N PHE A 34 -0.88 -14.72 10.73
CA PHE A 34 0.28 -13.84 10.60
C PHE A 34 0.58 -13.49 9.14
N LEU A 35 0.53 -14.47 8.24
CA LEU A 35 0.73 -14.26 6.80
C LEU A 35 -0.33 -13.30 6.22
N LEU A 36 -1.59 -13.47 6.60
CA LEU A 36 -2.68 -12.58 6.17
C LEU A 36 -2.48 -11.15 6.70
N LEU A 37 -2.10 -11.00 7.97
CA LEU A 37 -1.83 -9.69 8.57
C LEU A 37 -0.65 -9.01 7.88
N PHE A 38 0.41 -9.76 7.59
CA PHE A 38 1.58 -9.27 6.85
C PHE A 38 1.21 -8.83 5.43
N LEU A 39 0.40 -9.62 4.71
CA LEU A 39 -0.06 -9.27 3.37
C LEU A 39 -0.95 -8.02 3.39
N GLN A 40 -1.81 -7.89 4.40
CA GLN A 40 -2.64 -6.70 4.60
C GLN A 40 -1.80 -5.46 4.90
N PHE A 41 -0.74 -5.60 5.70
CA PHE A 41 0.21 -4.53 5.97
C PHE A 41 0.92 -4.09 4.68
N LEU A 42 1.48 -5.02 3.91
CA LEU A 42 2.11 -4.72 2.62
C LEU A 42 1.15 -4.02 1.66
N TYR A 43 -0.11 -4.47 1.61
CA TYR A 43 -1.15 -3.84 0.80
C TYR A 43 -1.37 -2.37 1.19
N TYR A 44 -1.42 -2.04 2.49
CA TYR A 44 -1.50 -0.66 2.94
C TYR A 44 -0.24 0.15 2.60
N CYS A 45 0.96 -0.44 2.76
CA CYS A 45 2.20 0.21 2.35
C CYS A 45 2.20 0.58 0.87
N ILE A 46 1.69 -0.30 0.00
CA ILE A 46 1.55 -0.03 -1.44
C ILE A 46 0.57 1.11 -1.69
N ILE A 47 -0.59 1.12 -1.03
CA ILE A 47 -1.62 2.16 -1.19
C ILE A 47 -1.10 3.55 -0.77
N PHE A 48 -0.36 3.61 0.33
CA PHE A 48 0.17 4.86 0.87
C PHE A 48 1.55 5.22 0.35
N SER A 49 2.16 4.36 -0.48
CA SER A 49 3.51 4.55 -1.00
C SER A 49 3.66 5.91 -1.69
N GLY A 50 2.74 6.29 -2.58
CA GLY A 50 2.80 7.59 -3.28
C GLY A 50 2.91 8.78 -2.34
N SER A 51 2.12 8.81 -1.27
CA SER A 51 2.15 9.86 -0.25
C SER A 51 3.43 9.82 0.61
N LEU A 52 3.90 8.62 0.98
CA LEU A 52 5.14 8.46 1.75
C LEU A 52 6.37 8.88 0.94
N ILE A 53 6.40 8.55 -0.34
CA ILE A 53 7.47 8.95 -1.26
C ILE A 53 7.51 10.47 -1.42
N LEU A 54 6.36 11.09 -1.65
CA LEU A 54 6.27 12.54 -1.76
C LEU A 54 6.77 13.21 -0.46
N SER A 55 6.43 12.61 0.67
CA SER A 55 6.89 13.07 1.99
C SER A 55 8.40 12.92 2.18
N HIS A 56 8.97 11.80 1.73
CA HIS A 56 10.43 11.61 1.71
C HIS A 56 11.12 12.69 0.86
N LEU A 57 10.62 12.93 -0.36
CA LEU A 57 11.19 13.95 -1.25
C LEU A 57 11.13 15.35 -0.63
N LEU A 58 10.02 15.69 0.03
CA LEU A 58 9.87 16.96 0.73
C LEU A 58 10.84 17.07 1.91
N LEU A 59 10.94 16.04 2.76
CA LEU A 59 11.87 16.02 3.89
C LEU A 59 13.33 16.13 3.43
N LYS A 60 13.66 15.46 2.32
CA LYS A 60 14.99 15.56 1.69
C LYS A 60 15.25 16.97 1.15
N SER A 61 14.27 17.61 0.50
CA SER A 61 14.42 18.99 0.01
C SER A 61 14.60 20.01 1.14
N LEU A 62 14.06 19.71 2.33
CA LEU A 62 14.20 20.54 3.52
C LEU A 62 15.51 20.28 4.29
N GLY A 63 16.33 19.31 3.83
CA GLY A 63 17.60 18.95 4.48
C GLY A 63 17.42 18.31 5.87
N VAL A 64 16.24 17.76 6.16
CA VAL A 64 15.95 17.12 7.45
C VAL A 64 16.65 15.76 7.55
N THR A 65 16.77 15.04 6.42
CA THR A 65 17.35 13.69 6.33
C THR A 65 18.75 13.58 6.93
N ASP A 66 19.56 14.63 6.81
CA ASP A 66 20.97 14.58 7.17
C ASP A 66 21.22 14.96 8.64
N LYS A 67 20.21 15.52 9.32
CA LYS A 67 20.33 16.12 10.65
C LYS A 67 19.57 15.37 11.74
N THR A 68 18.60 14.53 11.38
CA THR A 68 17.72 13.83 12.34
C THR A 68 18.08 12.37 12.51
N GLY A 69 17.86 11.84 13.71
CA GLY A 69 18.01 10.40 13.97
C GLY A 69 16.97 9.56 13.21
N THR A 70 17.24 8.27 13.03
CA THR A 70 16.36 7.35 12.26
C THR A 70 14.91 7.34 12.76
N TRP A 71 14.70 7.36 14.09
CA TRP A 71 13.37 7.37 14.69
C TRP A 71 12.62 8.69 14.47
N GLU A 72 13.31 9.81 14.60
CA GLU A 72 12.75 11.14 14.33
C GLU A 72 12.38 11.28 12.86
N TYR A 73 13.26 10.82 11.97
CA TYR A 73 13.01 10.79 10.54
C TYR A 73 11.77 9.97 10.18
N LEU A 74 11.59 8.78 10.78
CA LEU A 74 10.38 7.97 10.57
C LEU A 74 9.12 8.71 11.05
N LEU A 75 9.18 9.37 12.21
CA LEU A 75 8.06 10.15 12.72
C LEU A 75 7.70 11.29 11.75
N TYR A 76 8.69 12.03 11.25
CA TYR A 76 8.47 13.06 10.24
C TYR A 76 7.93 12.49 8.93
N LEU A 77 8.44 11.35 8.48
CA LEU A 77 8.00 10.69 7.25
C LEU A 77 6.52 10.32 7.32
N PHE A 78 6.08 9.69 8.42
CA PHE A 78 4.68 9.33 8.61
C PHE A 78 3.80 10.55 8.87
N GLY A 79 4.28 11.55 9.60
CA GLY A 79 3.55 12.79 9.85
C GLY A 79 3.28 13.58 8.57
N VAL A 80 4.31 13.84 7.77
CA VAL A 80 4.16 14.51 6.47
C VAL A 80 3.37 13.63 5.51
N GLY A 81 3.57 12.30 5.55
CA GLY A 81 2.79 11.32 4.78
C GLY A 81 1.30 11.43 5.03
N TYR A 82 0.91 11.50 6.29
CA TYR A 82 -0.48 11.69 6.69
C TYR A 82 -1.04 13.04 6.19
N ILE A 83 -0.27 14.14 6.32
CA ILE A 83 -0.68 15.45 5.80
C ILE A 83 -0.90 15.38 4.28
N MET A 84 -0.03 14.71 3.53
CA MET A 84 -0.18 14.53 2.08
C MET A 84 -1.45 13.75 1.74
N VAL A 85 -1.76 12.68 2.48
CA VAL A 85 -3.02 11.94 2.30
C VAL A 85 -4.22 12.86 2.57
N CYS A 86 -4.19 13.64 3.65
CA CYS A 86 -5.25 14.59 3.95
C CYS A 86 -5.43 15.65 2.84
N LEU A 87 -4.34 16.17 2.28
CA LEU A 87 -4.39 17.10 1.15
C LEU A 87 -5.01 16.46 -0.10
N ILE A 88 -4.63 15.23 -0.44
CA ILE A 88 -5.21 14.49 -1.57
C ILE A 88 -6.72 14.30 -1.37
N PHE A 89 -7.16 13.90 -0.18
CA PHE A 89 -8.58 13.71 0.11
C PHE A 89 -9.35 15.04 0.19
N PHE A 90 -8.72 16.12 0.66
CA PHE A 90 -9.29 17.46 0.60
C PHE A 90 -9.54 17.90 -0.86
N ILE A 91 -8.54 17.74 -1.73
CA ILE A 91 -8.67 18.04 -3.17
C ILE A 91 -9.74 17.13 -3.81
N LYS A 92 -9.76 15.84 -3.46
CA LYS A 92 -10.82 14.90 -3.90
C LYS A 92 -12.21 15.43 -3.51
N GLY A 93 -12.40 15.93 -2.29
CA GLY A 93 -13.66 16.51 -1.84
C GLY A 93 -14.11 17.70 -2.68
N ILE A 94 -13.18 18.60 -3.02
CA ILE A 94 -13.43 19.73 -3.92
C ILE A 94 -13.80 19.24 -5.32
N MET A 95 -13.04 18.28 -5.85
CA MET A 95 -13.25 17.69 -7.18
C MET A 95 -14.64 17.08 -7.32
N ILE A 96 -15.12 16.34 -6.31
CA ILE A 96 -16.47 15.75 -6.34
C ILE A 96 -17.55 16.82 -6.43
N GLN A 97 -17.41 17.94 -5.72
CA GLN A 97 -18.38 19.04 -5.81
C GLN A 97 -18.39 19.68 -7.20
N TYR A 98 -17.22 19.94 -7.80
CA TYR A 98 -17.16 20.45 -9.17
C TYR A 98 -17.69 19.46 -10.21
N ARG A 99 -17.51 18.15 -9.98
CA ARG A 99 -18.09 17.10 -10.83
C ARG A 99 -19.62 17.12 -10.78
N ILE A 100 -20.21 17.22 -9.59
CA ILE A 100 -21.66 17.33 -9.41
C ILE A 100 -22.19 18.59 -10.11
N ALA A 101 -21.44 19.70 -10.02
CA ALA A 101 -21.74 20.96 -10.70
C ALA A 101 -21.48 20.97 -12.22
N GLN A 102 -21.05 19.85 -12.83
CA GLN A 102 -20.70 19.73 -14.25
C GLN A 102 -19.61 20.73 -14.72
N ASN A 103 -18.80 21.26 -13.81
CA ASN A 103 -17.76 22.22 -14.12
C ASN A 103 -16.45 21.51 -14.50
N LYS A 104 -15.93 21.77 -15.70
CA LYS A 104 -14.71 21.14 -16.25
C LYS A 104 -13.46 21.27 -15.37
N ILE A 105 -13.43 22.16 -14.37
CA ILE A 105 -12.36 22.27 -13.36
C ILE A 105 -12.14 20.97 -12.58
N TRP A 106 -13.12 20.05 -12.52
CA TRP A 106 -12.90 18.75 -11.88
C TRP A 106 -11.84 17.88 -12.60
N ILE A 107 -11.64 18.06 -13.91
CA ILE A 107 -10.68 17.28 -14.71
C ILE A 107 -9.21 17.53 -14.29
N PRO A 108 -8.72 18.79 -14.21
CA PRO A 108 -7.34 19.01 -13.74
C PRO A 108 -7.13 18.55 -12.29
N LEU A 109 -8.11 18.70 -11.40
CA LEU A 109 -8.02 18.18 -10.03
C LEU A 109 -7.96 16.64 -10.00
N PHE A 110 -8.71 15.99 -10.90
CA PHE A 110 -8.66 14.54 -11.08
C PHE A 110 -7.29 14.09 -11.56
N ILE A 111 -6.72 14.75 -12.58
CA ILE A 111 -5.39 14.44 -13.10
C ILE A 111 -4.32 14.63 -12.01
N LEU A 112 -4.43 15.68 -11.18
CA LEU A 112 -3.53 15.91 -10.05
C LEU A 112 -3.65 14.79 -9.00
N CYS A 113 -4.86 14.40 -8.61
CA CYS A 113 -5.03 13.29 -7.67
C CYS A 113 -4.50 11.98 -8.25
N LEU A 114 -4.78 11.71 -9.52
CA LEU A 114 -4.33 10.51 -10.23
C LEU A 114 -2.80 10.46 -10.34
N SER A 115 -2.15 11.59 -10.63
CA SER A 115 -0.70 11.63 -10.77
C SER A 115 0.00 11.32 -9.45
N VAL A 116 -0.45 11.91 -8.34
CA VAL A 116 0.14 11.67 -7.03
C VAL A 116 -0.15 10.25 -6.52
N VAL A 117 -1.39 9.79 -6.65
CA VAL A 117 -1.82 8.50 -6.09
C VAL A 117 -1.40 7.32 -6.95
N CYS A 118 -1.32 7.47 -8.28
CA CYS A 118 -1.06 6.36 -9.19
C CYS A 118 0.27 6.50 -9.94
N LEU A 119 0.60 7.65 -10.53
CA LEU A 119 1.83 7.74 -11.35
C LEU A 119 3.10 7.57 -10.51
N ILE A 120 3.19 8.25 -9.36
CA ILE A 120 4.36 8.13 -8.47
C ILE A 120 4.64 6.67 -8.08
N PRO A 121 3.66 5.89 -7.55
CA PRO A 121 3.92 4.50 -7.20
C PRO A 121 4.16 3.60 -8.41
N ILE A 122 3.52 3.84 -9.56
CA ILE A 122 3.80 3.09 -10.81
C ILE A 122 5.28 3.24 -11.19
N VAL A 123 5.80 4.46 -11.22
CA VAL A 123 7.19 4.72 -11.63
C VAL A 123 8.17 4.03 -10.68
N LEU A 124 7.90 4.09 -9.37
CA LEU A 124 8.79 3.48 -8.39
C LEU A 124 8.72 1.96 -8.39
N PHE A 125 7.53 1.39 -8.52
CA PHE A 125 7.40 -0.05 -8.68
C PHE A 125 8.09 -0.55 -9.94
N ARG A 126 7.99 0.18 -11.05
CA ARG A 126 8.73 -0.14 -12.27
C ARG A 126 10.24 -0.18 -11.99
N LEU A 127 10.78 0.85 -11.33
CA LEU A 127 12.21 0.90 -11.00
C LEU A 127 12.62 -0.28 -10.10
N LEU A 128 11.84 -0.60 -9.06
CA LEU A 128 12.10 -1.73 -8.18
C LEU A 128 12.03 -3.07 -8.91
N ILE A 129 11.01 -3.30 -9.73
CA ILE A 129 10.86 -4.53 -10.52
C ILE A 129 12.04 -4.68 -11.49
N TYR A 130 12.41 -3.59 -12.15
CA TYR A 130 13.55 -3.58 -13.08
C TYR A 130 14.87 -3.89 -12.35
N ASP A 131 15.13 -3.21 -11.23
CA ASP A 131 16.35 -3.40 -10.45
C ASP A 131 16.46 -4.79 -9.83
N TRP A 132 15.36 -5.38 -9.36
CA TRP A 132 15.38 -6.68 -8.68
C TRP A 132 15.38 -7.86 -9.64
N PHE A 133 14.55 -7.80 -10.69
CA PHE A 133 14.35 -8.95 -11.57
C PHE A 133 15.17 -8.88 -12.85
N PHE A 134 15.48 -7.69 -13.36
CA PHE A 134 16.00 -7.54 -14.72
C PHE A 134 17.42 -6.97 -14.79
N ARG A 135 17.92 -6.31 -13.74
CA ARG A 135 19.29 -5.75 -13.69
C ARG A 135 20.39 -6.77 -13.97
N SER A 136 20.21 -8.01 -13.52
CA SER A 136 21.16 -9.11 -13.75
C SER A 136 21.12 -9.66 -15.19
N TYR A 137 20.02 -9.48 -15.91
CA TYR A 137 19.88 -9.90 -17.30
C TYR A 137 20.61 -8.94 -18.24
N ASP A 138 20.58 -7.64 -17.95
CA ASP A 138 21.19 -6.60 -18.78
C ASP A 138 22.74 -6.70 -18.81
N LEU A 139 23.37 -7.20 -17.74
CA LEU A 139 24.82 -7.42 -17.68
C LEU A 139 25.32 -8.60 -18.53
N LYS A 140 24.42 -9.52 -18.92
CA LYS A 140 24.79 -10.74 -19.68
C LYS A 140 24.53 -10.63 -21.18
N SER A 141 23.73 -9.67 -21.62
CA SER A 141 23.33 -9.51 -23.02
C SER A 141 23.76 -8.14 -23.53
N ALA A 142 24.66 -8.12 -24.51
CA ALA A 142 25.19 -6.91 -25.14
C ALA A 142 24.17 -6.10 -25.99
N SER A 143 22.88 -6.37 -25.87
CA SER A 143 21.81 -5.64 -26.56
C SER A 143 20.73 -5.21 -25.56
N PRO A 144 20.21 -3.97 -25.67
CA PRO A 144 19.13 -3.49 -24.83
C PRO A 144 17.87 -4.29 -25.18
N LEU A 145 17.57 -5.31 -24.39
CA LEU A 145 16.35 -6.09 -24.57
C LEU A 145 15.17 -5.20 -24.21
N LEU A 146 14.36 -4.86 -25.21
CA LEU A 146 13.09 -4.14 -25.04
C LEU A 146 12.10 -4.92 -24.14
N TRP A 147 12.25 -6.25 -24.07
CA TRP A 147 11.35 -7.15 -23.35
C TRP A 147 11.26 -6.88 -21.83
N PRO A 148 12.35 -6.88 -21.04
CA PRO A 148 12.35 -6.48 -19.63
C PRO A 148 11.67 -5.13 -19.37
N THR A 149 11.92 -4.15 -20.25
CA THR A 149 11.35 -2.81 -20.12
C THR A 149 9.83 -2.85 -20.25
N ILE A 150 9.31 -3.51 -21.29
CA ILE A 150 7.86 -3.66 -21.51
C ILE A 150 7.19 -4.41 -20.36
N VAL A 151 7.78 -5.51 -19.91
CA VAL A 151 7.24 -6.31 -18.79
C VAL A 151 7.19 -5.49 -17.50
N SER A 152 8.24 -4.74 -17.18
CA SER A 152 8.27 -3.87 -15.99
C SER A 152 7.17 -2.81 -16.01
N TRP A 153 6.92 -2.20 -17.18
CA TRP A 153 5.85 -1.22 -17.36
C TRP A 153 4.47 -1.84 -17.23
N LEU A 154 4.25 -3.00 -17.82
CA LEU A 154 2.96 -3.70 -17.76
C LEU A 154 2.63 -4.08 -16.30
N LEU A 155 3.60 -4.63 -15.57
CA LEU A 155 3.40 -5.02 -14.18
C LEU A 155 3.17 -3.81 -13.25
N ALA A 156 3.93 -2.73 -13.45
CA ALA A 156 3.73 -1.48 -12.73
C ALA A 156 2.36 -0.84 -13.03
N THR A 157 1.90 -0.89 -14.28
CA THR A 157 0.60 -0.35 -14.69
C THR A 157 -0.56 -1.14 -14.08
N ILE A 158 -0.47 -2.48 -14.03
CA ILE A 158 -1.45 -3.33 -13.34
C ILE A 158 -1.56 -2.91 -11.87
N LEU A 159 -0.43 -2.70 -11.20
CA LEU A 159 -0.43 -2.24 -9.82
C LEU A 159 -1.10 -0.86 -9.68
N GLY A 160 -0.77 0.07 -10.58
CA GLY A 160 -1.44 1.37 -10.65
C GLY A 160 -2.96 1.27 -10.78
N ALA A 161 -3.45 0.34 -11.61
CA ALA A 161 -4.87 0.08 -11.77
C ALA A 161 -5.51 -0.48 -10.48
N ILE A 162 -4.81 -1.35 -9.75
CA ILE A 162 -5.25 -1.87 -8.45
C ILE A 162 -5.37 -0.71 -7.43
N VAL A 163 -4.36 0.16 -7.36
CA VAL A 163 -4.36 1.34 -6.48
C VAL A 163 -5.51 2.28 -6.86
N TYR A 164 -5.68 2.59 -8.14
CA TYR A 164 -6.77 3.41 -8.65
C TYR A 164 -8.15 2.88 -8.23
N ARG A 165 -8.38 1.57 -8.44
CA ARG A 165 -9.63 0.90 -8.06
C ARG A 165 -9.89 0.98 -6.56
N LYS A 166 -8.86 0.96 -5.72
CA LYS A 166 -9.01 1.07 -4.27
C LYS A 166 -9.35 2.49 -3.81
N TYR A 167 -8.72 3.50 -4.40
CA TYR A 167 -8.97 4.90 -4.04
C TYR A 167 -10.33 5.42 -4.53
N ARG A 168 -10.93 4.75 -5.54
CA ARG A 168 -12.24 5.09 -6.11
C ARG A 168 -12.36 6.59 -6.32
N LEU A 169 -11.40 7.18 -7.04
CA LEU A 169 -11.20 8.64 -7.09
C LEU A 169 -12.46 9.38 -7.56
N THR A 170 -13.26 8.77 -8.43
CA THR A 170 -14.49 9.36 -8.96
C THR A 170 -15.70 9.19 -8.05
N GLU A 171 -15.67 8.26 -7.09
CA GLU A 171 -16.81 7.97 -6.21
C GLU A 171 -16.72 8.78 -4.90
N ASP A 172 -17.89 9.02 -4.28
CA ASP A 172 -18.02 9.56 -2.92
C ASP A 172 -17.65 8.47 -1.89
N TYR A 173 -16.37 8.11 -1.91
CA TYR A 173 -15.76 7.15 -1.01
C TYR A 173 -14.57 7.80 -0.31
N VAL A 174 -14.48 7.60 1.00
CA VAL A 174 -13.41 8.14 1.82
C VAL A 174 -12.83 7.07 2.74
N ILE A 175 -11.52 7.15 2.95
CA ILE A 175 -10.84 6.35 3.96
C ILE A 175 -11.05 7.06 5.30
N ASN A 176 -11.47 6.31 6.34
CA ASN A 176 -11.80 6.87 7.66
C ASN A 176 -10.71 7.80 8.22
N LEU A 177 -9.44 7.48 7.97
CA LEU A 177 -8.28 8.26 8.40
C LEU A 177 -8.29 9.72 7.89
N ALA A 178 -8.83 9.97 6.69
CA ALA A 178 -8.84 11.29 6.06
C ALA A 178 -10.26 11.87 5.90
N ALA A 179 -11.27 11.27 6.57
CA ALA A 179 -12.67 11.65 6.44
C ALA A 179 -12.93 13.13 6.76
N TRP A 180 -12.30 13.66 7.82
CA TRP A 180 -12.43 15.06 8.20
C TRP A 180 -11.92 16.01 7.10
N SER A 181 -10.77 15.70 6.49
CA SER A 181 -10.18 16.51 5.43
C SER A 181 -11.04 16.51 4.16
N TYR A 182 -11.63 15.36 3.83
CA TYR A 182 -12.57 15.21 2.72
C TYR A 182 -13.83 16.06 2.91
N ILE A 183 -14.42 16.02 4.11
CA ILE A 183 -15.60 16.84 4.45
C ILE A 183 -15.29 18.33 4.35
N LEU A 184 -14.11 18.76 4.80
CA LEU A 184 -13.65 20.14 4.63
C LEU A 184 -13.51 20.50 3.15
N GLY A 185 -12.96 19.61 2.33
CA GLY A 185 -12.86 19.78 0.88
C GLY A 185 -14.22 19.97 0.21
N ILE A 186 -15.21 19.14 0.58
CA ILE A 186 -16.60 19.29 0.12
C ILE A 186 -17.16 20.67 0.49
N LYS A 187 -16.99 21.10 1.76
CA LYS A 187 -17.50 22.40 2.22
C LYS A 187 -16.85 23.56 1.46
N ALA A 188 -15.54 23.47 1.20
CA ALA A 188 -14.80 24.45 0.42
C ALA A 188 -15.30 24.49 -1.04
N GLY A 189 -15.44 23.33 -1.69
CA GLY A 189 -15.94 23.22 -3.06
C GLY A 189 -17.33 23.81 -3.24
N ARG A 190 -18.25 23.60 -2.26
CA ARG A 190 -19.58 24.22 -2.29
C ARG A 190 -19.54 25.75 -2.22
N LYS A 191 -18.61 26.31 -1.44
CA LYS A 191 -18.46 27.78 -1.34
C LYS A 191 -17.90 28.39 -2.62
N LEU A 192 -16.96 27.70 -3.27
CA LEU A 192 -16.32 28.17 -4.50
C LEU A 192 -17.21 28.04 -5.75
N ASN A 193 -18.30 27.28 -5.66
CA ASN A 193 -19.25 27.07 -6.76
C ASN A 193 -20.54 27.89 -6.60
N LYS A 194 -20.63 28.74 -5.56
CA LYS A 194 -21.67 29.77 -5.41
C LYS A 194 -21.18 31.06 -6.06
#